data_AF-A0A9P3NVD4-F1
#
_entry.id   AF-A0A9P3NVD4-F1
#
_cell.length_a   1.000
_cell.length_b   1.000
_cell.length_c   1.000
_cell.angle_alpha   90.00
_cell.angle_beta   90.00
_cell.angle_gamma   90.00
#
_symmetry.space_group_name_H-M   'P 1'
#
loop_
_entity.id
_entity.type
_entity.pdbx_description
1 polymer ?
#
loop_
_entity_poly.entity_id
_entity_poly.type
_entity_poly.pdbx_seq_one_letter_code
_entity_poly.pdbx_strand_id
1 'polypeptide(L)'
;MIAELLDKGFIRVSSSPYAAPILFVKKKDGSMRMCIDYRALNKIHQEPLPLPRVEELFDQLGEAKIFLSLIFAAAITSTCR
;
A
#
# COMPACT_ATOMS: atom_id res chain seq x y z
N MET A 1 -15.54 -8.22 6.63
CA MET A 1 -14.32 -7.39 6.57
C MET A 1 -13.21 -7.87 7.50
N ILE A 2 -13.25 -7.70 8.84
CA ILE A 2 -12.13 -8.19 9.70
C ILE A 2 -11.98 -9.71 9.61
N ALA A 3 -13.08 -10.47 9.73
CA ALA A 3 -13.07 -11.92 9.54
C ALA A 3 -12.52 -12.32 8.16
N GLU A 4 -12.98 -11.68 7.08
CA GLU A 4 -12.45 -11.91 5.73
C GLU A 4 -10.94 -11.61 5.60
N LEU A 5 -10.42 -10.61 6.31
CA LEU A 5 -8.99 -10.29 6.31
C LEU A 5 -8.19 -11.33 7.13
N LEU A 6 -8.76 -11.88 8.20
CA LEU A 6 -8.19 -13.00 8.97
C LEU A 6 -8.18 -14.28 8.13
N ASP A 7 -9.30 -14.61 7.47
CA ASP A 7 -9.45 -15.79 6.63
C ASP A 7 -8.51 -15.76 5.41
N LYS A 8 -8.29 -14.57 4.83
CA LYS A 8 -7.30 -14.35 3.76
C LYS A 8 -5.85 -14.33 4.27
N GLY A 9 -5.63 -14.35 5.59
CA GLY A 9 -4.30 -14.30 6.20
C GLY A 9 -3.60 -12.95 6.10
N PHE A 10 -4.31 -11.87 5.77
CA PHE A 10 -3.73 -10.52 5.67
C PHE A 10 -3.48 -9.88 7.04
N ILE A 11 -4.19 -10.32 8.08
CA ILE A 11 -3.99 -9.88 9.47
C ILE A 11 -3.95 -11.10 10.38
N ARG A 12 -3.29 -10.95 11.54
CA ARG A 12 -3.27 -11.94 12.63
C ARG A 12 -3.32 -11.24 13.98
N VAL A 13 -3.70 -11.97 15.01
CA VAL A 13 -3.56 -11.48 16.39
C VAL A 13 -2.07 -11.24 16.67
N SER A 14 -1.75 -10.05 17.19
CA SER A 14 -0.38 -9.67 17.52
C SER A 14 -0.27 -9.31 19.00
N SER A 15 0.91 -9.54 19.58
CA SER A 15 1.30 -9.16 20.94
C SER A 15 2.37 -8.06 20.94
N SER A 16 2.46 -7.29 19.85
CA SER A 16 3.47 -6.25 19.67
C SER A 16 3.28 -5.13 20.70
N PRO A 17 4.37 -4.52 21.21
CA PRO A 17 4.28 -3.33 22.05
C PRO A 17 3.81 -2.09 21.26
N TYR A 18 3.80 -2.16 19.93
CA TYR A 18 3.33 -1.08 19.05
C TYR A 18 1.88 -1.31 18.62
N ALA A 19 1.06 -0.27 18.77
CA ALA A 19 -0.32 -0.24 18.29
C ALA A 19 -0.58 1.06 17.52
N ALA A 20 -1.41 0.98 16.49
CA ALA A 20 -1.87 2.12 15.70
C ALA A 20 -3.40 2.08 15.60
N PRO A 21 -4.08 3.23 15.63
CA PRO A 21 -5.53 3.26 15.53
C PRO A 21 -6.02 2.83 14.13
N ILE A 22 -7.15 2.14 14.10
CA ILE A 22 -7.83 1.70 12.88
C ILE A 22 -9.01 2.63 12.60
N LEU A 23 -9.11 3.09 11.36
CA LEU A 23 -10.15 3.95 10.84
C LEU A 23 -10.91 3.20 9.74
N PHE A 24 -12.24 3.29 9.76
CA PHE A 24 -13.07 2.73 8.69
C PHE A 24 -13.65 3.85 7.84
N VAL A 25 -13.31 3.85 6.56
CA VAL A 25 -13.74 4.88 5.61
C VAL A 25 -14.70 4.25 4.61
N LYS A 26 -15.87 4.88 4.43
CA LYS A 26 -16.84 4.48 3.41
C LYS A 26 -16.39 4.98 2.05
N LYS A 27 -16.30 4.08 1.08
CA LYS A 27 -16.05 4.42 -0.33
C LYS A 27 -17.33 4.89 -1.00
N LYS A 28 -17.18 5.54 -2.16
CA LYS A 28 -18.31 5.99 -3.01
C LYS A 28 -19.21 4.84 -3.46
N ASP A 29 -18.64 3.64 -3.65
CA ASP A 29 -19.37 2.41 -4.01
C ASP A 29 -20.14 1.78 -2.82
N GLY A 30 -20.09 2.38 -1.64
CA GLY A 30 -20.74 1.88 -0.42
C GLY A 30 -19.93 0.86 0.37
N SER A 31 -18.81 0.36 -0.17
CA SER A 31 -17.92 -0.55 0.54
C SER A 31 -17.11 0.18 1.63
N MET A 32 -16.69 -0.56 2.67
CA MET A 32 -15.83 -0.03 3.72
C MET A 32 -14.37 -0.37 3.44
N ARG A 33 -13.48 0.60 3.66
CA ARG A 33 -12.03 0.41 3.64
C ARG A 33 -11.50 0.52 5.07
N MET A 34 -10.78 -0.51 5.51
CA MET A 34 -9.96 -0.46 6.72
C MET A 34 -8.68 0.33 6.42
N CYS A 35 -8.42 1.38 7.18
CA CYS A 35 -7.22 2.22 7.10
C CYS A 35 -6.52 2.20 8.46
N ILE A 36 -5.23 1.89 8.49
CA ILE A 36 -4.43 1.94 9.72
C ILE A 36 -3.63 3.23 9.70
N ASP A 37 -3.67 4.00 10.79
CA ASP A 37 -2.95 5.26 10.88
C ASP A 37 -1.47 5.04 11.24
N TYR A 38 -0.64 4.85 10.22
CA TYR A 38 0.81 4.68 10.38
C TYR A 38 1.59 5.99 10.54
N ARG A 39 0.95 7.15 10.72
CA ARG A 39 1.67 8.45 10.75
C ARG A 39 2.74 8.52 11.83
N ALA A 40 2.48 7.96 13.02
CA ALA A 40 3.47 7.91 14.10
C ALA A 40 4.63 6.94 13.76
N LEU A 41 4.29 5.78 13.19
CA LEU A 41 5.27 4.76 12.79
C LEU A 41 6.19 5.25 11.67
N ASN A 42 5.64 5.91 10.65
CA ASN A 42 6.39 6.42 9.50
C ASN A 42 7.38 7.53 9.87
N LYS A 43 7.20 8.21 11.01
CA LYS A 43 8.18 9.17 11.54
C LYS A 43 9.40 8.49 12.16
N ILE A 44 9.23 7.26 12.66
CA ILE A 44 10.30 6.47 13.29
C ILE A 44 11.03 5.65 12.21
N HIS A 45 10.29 5.12 11.25
CA HIS A 45 10.80 4.26 10.18
C HIS A 45 10.64 4.92 8.81
N GLN A 46 11.33 6.05 8.63
CA GLN A 46 11.42 6.69 7.32
C GLN A 46 12.60 6.10 6.55
N GLU A 47 12.33 5.15 5.66
CA GLU A 47 13.30 4.72 4.65
C GLU A 47 13.00 5.42 3.33
N PRO A 48 13.69 6.53 3.01
CA PRO A 48 13.48 7.22 1.74
C PRO A 48 14.03 6.36 0.61
N LEU A 49 13.14 5.72 -0.15
CA LEU A 49 13.47 5.22 -1.48
C LEU A 49 13.28 6.38 -2.47
N PRO A 50 14.36 6.92 -3.07
CA PRO A 50 14.21 8.00 -4.03
C PRO A 50 13.46 7.47 -5.24
N LEU A 51 12.27 8.03 -5.49
CA LEU A 51 11.57 7.80 -6.74
C LEU A 51 12.28 8.62 -7.83
N PRO A 52 12.57 8.02 -9.00
CA PRO A 52 13.17 8.74 -10.11
C PRO A 52 12.27 9.89 -10.54
N ARG A 53 12.88 10.95 -11.06
CA ARG A 53 12.11 12.07 -11.60
C ARG A 53 11.37 11.63 -12.85
N VAL A 54 10.24 12.30 -13.12
CA VAL A 54 9.42 12.00 -14.31
C VAL A 54 10.24 12.18 -15.60
N GLU A 55 11.12 13.18 -15.66
CA GLU A 55 12.04 13.42 -16.78
C GLU A 55 13.01 12.25 -16.99
N GLU A 56 13.63 11.75 -15.92
CA GLU A 56 14.55 10.60 -15.98
C GLU A 56 13.84 9.33 -16.48
N LEU A 57 12.58 9.13 -16.08
CA LEU A 57 11.76 8.03 -16.58
C LEU A 57 11.46 8.17 -18.08
N PHE A 58 11.18 9.38 -18.56
CA PHE A 58 10.94 9.64 -19.99
C PHE A 58 12.21 9.52 -20.83
N ASP A 59 13.36 9.96 -20.32
CA ASP A 59 14.65 9.79 -20.99
C ASP A 59 14.98 8.29 -21.16
N GLN A 60 14.66 7.47 -20.16
CA GLN A 60 14.83 6.01 -20.23
C GLN A 60 13.89 5.33 -21.23
N LEU A 61 12.71 5.91 -21.49
CA LEU A 61 11.74 5.38 -22.45
C LEU A 61 12.17 5.62 -23.91
N GLY A 62 13.04 6.60 -24.17
CA GLY A 62 13.62 6.89 -25.48
C GLY A 62 12.57 7.12 -26.58
N GLU A 63 12.85 6.65 -27.80
CA GLU A 63 11.94 6.75 -28.96
C GLU A 63 10.98 5.55 -29.09
N ALA A 64 10.63 4.89 -27.99
CA ALA A 64 9.72 3.76 -28.04
C ALA A 64 8.37 4.17 -28.66
N LYS A 65 7.94 3.43 -29.69
CA LYS A 65 6.71 3.73 -30.45
C LYS A 65 5.45 3.11 -29.84
N ILE A 66 5.62 2.13 -28.97
CA ILE A 66 4.53 1.35 -28.36
C ILE A 66 4.82 1.25 -26.87
N PHE A 67 3.86 1.67 -26.05
CA PHE A 67 3.91 1.56 -24.60
C PHE A 67 2.77 0.67 -24.12
N LEU A 68 3.07 -0.20 -23.16
CA LEU A 68 2.08 -0.99 -22.43
C LEU A 68 2.07 -0.53 -20.97
N SER A 69 0.91 -0.14 -20.47
CA SER A 69 0.70 0.14 -19.06
C SER A 69 0.08 -1.07 -18.37
N LEU A 70 0.71 -1.53 -17.29
CA LEU A 70 0.20 -2.60 -16.44
C LEU A 70 -0.07 -2.05 -15.04
N ILE A 71 -1.27 -2.29 -14.52
CA ILE A 71 -1.68 -1.82 -13.20
C ILE A 71 -1.90 -3.01 -12.28
N PHE A 72 -1.11 -3.09 -11.20
CA PHE A 72 -1.30 -4.10 -10.16
C PHE A 72 -2.12 -3.52 -9.00
N ALA A 73 -3.37 -3.97 -8.87
CA ALA A 73 -4.30 -3.44 -7.86
C ALA A 73 -4.04 -3.92 -6.42
N ALA A 74 -3.17 -4.92 -6.21
CA ALA A 74 -3.09 -5.65 -4.93
C ALA A 74 -1.67 -5.83 -4.36
N ALA A 75 -0.70 -4.98 -4.74
CA ALA A 75 0.69 -5.15 -4.31
C ALA A 75 0.87 -5.07 -2.78
N ILE A 76 0.07 -4.26 -2.07
CA ILE A 76 0.27 -3.99 -0.63
C ILE A 76 -0.20 -5.11 0.31
N THR A 77 -1.03 -6.05 -0.15
CA THR A 77 -1.53 -7.16 0.68
C THR A 77 -0.77 -8.47 0.46
N SER A 78 0.10 -8.54 -0.55
CA SER A 78 0.84 -9.74 -0.93
C SER A 78 2.31 -9.75 -0.47
N THR A 79 2.82 -8.66 0.12
CA THR A 79 4.25 -8.50 0.47
C THR A 79 4.64 -8.98 1.87
N CYS A 80 3.82 -9.76 2.57
CA CYS A 80 4.27 -10.43 3.80
C CYS A 80 4.12 -11.94 3.64
N ARG A 81 5.23 -12.58 3.26
CA ARG A 81 5.53 -13.97 3.60
C ARG A 81 6.66 -13.96 4.61
#